data_AF-A0AAG5D5S9-F1
#
_entry.id   AF-A0AAG5D5S9-F1
#
_cell.length_a   1.000
_cell.length_b   1.000
_cell.length_c   1.000
_cell.angle_alpha   90.00
_cell.angle_beta   90.00
_cell.angle_gamma   90.00
#
_symmetry.space_group_name_H-M   'P 1'
#
loop_
_entity.id
_entity.type
_entity.pdbx_description
1 polymer ?
#
loop_
_entity_poly.entity_id
_entity_poly.type
_entity_poly.pdbx_seq_one_letter_code
_entity_poly.pdbx_strand_id
1 'polypeptide(L)'
;MATIKYIGRTNDFRGKTLWEIVGNLKNFGVGRIVVRSMFERYPEPSFMKIVKVEALPDEEPTRKVRVTVEKTFRGQKSPNLVQIESVSYKADYRLLARHEEESYCKLVERQEKIFPREIDLPPLLKEFVVRETGKPAPKVPIKLKVGRESRYRVAEGNEKPTVDVTMTIGKPASPSLYANCEL
;
A
#
# COMPACT_ATOMS: atom_id res chain seq x y z
N MET A 1 32.34 -9.17 18.36
CA MET A 1 31.56 -7.97 17.98
C MET A 1 30.23 -8.01 18.72
N ALA A 2 29.88 -6.96 19.45
CA ALA A 2 28.63 -6.93 20.22
C ALA A 2 27.41 -6.90 19.28
N THR A 3 26.44 -7.79 19.52
CA THR A 3 25.22 -7.90 18.72
C THR A 3 24.28 -6.75 19.08
N ILE A 4 24.14 -5.76 18.21
CA ILE A 4 23.21 -4.64 18.40
C ILE A 4 21.78 -5.18 18.20
N LYS A 5 20.95 -5.12 19.24
CA LYS A 5 19.54 -5.52 19.20
C LYS A 5 18.66 -4.28 19.28
N TYR A 6 18.01 -3.94 18.17
CA TYR A 6 17.02 -2.85 18.13
C TYR A 6 15.73 -3.29 18.84
N ILE A 7 15.19 -2.43 19.70
CA ILE A 7 13.94 -2.67 20.44
C ILE A 7 12.98 -1.53 20.09
N GLY A 8 11.76 -1.87 19.63
CA GLY A 8 10.71 -0.90 19.32
C GLY A 8 10.11 -1.08 17.92
N ARG A 9 9.14 -0.22 17.58
CA ARG A 9 8.58 -0.17 16.22
C ARG A 9 9.54 0.58 15.29
N THR A 10 9.95 -0.08 14.22
CA THR A 10 10.71 0.54 13.14
C THR A 10 9.81 1.42 12.28
N ASN A 11 10.37 2.48 11.68
CA ASN A 11 9.71 3.29 10.67
C ASN A 11 10.69 3.61 9.55
N ASP A 12 10.17 3.76 8.33
CA ASP A 12 10.95 4.09 7.14
C ASP A 12 10.81 5.57 6.78
N PHE A 13 10.46 6.43 7.75
CA PHE A 13 10.25 7.84 7.51
C PHE A 13 11.59 8.55 7.33
N ARG A 14 11.76 9.15 6.16
CA ARG A 14 12.95 9.92 5.80
C ARG A 14 12.49 11.22 5.16
N GLY A 15 13.09 12.34 5.55
CA GLY A 15 12.81 13.64 4.96
C GLY A 15 12.34 14.68 5.96
N LYS A 16 11.51 15.60 5.48
CA LYS A 16 11.00 16.76 6.24
C LYS A 16 9.48 16.71 6.35
N THR A 17 8.92 17.54 7.20
CA THR A 17 7.47 17.74 7.28
C THR A 17 6.97 18.53 6.07
N LEU A 18 5.67 18.41 5.74
CA LEU A 18 5.10 19.24 4.67
C LEU A 18 5.21 20.73 5.00
N TRP A 19 4.99 21.11 6.27
CA TRP A 19 5.10 22.49 6.74
C TRP A 19 6.46 23.10 6.39
N GLU A 20 7.55 22.41 6.70
CA GLU A 20 8.91 22.88 6.42
C GLU A 20 9.20 22.98 4.91
N ILE A 21 8.63 22.09 4.10
CA ILE A 21 8.83 22.11 2.65
C ILE A 21 8.07 23.29 2.04
N VAL A 22 6.76 23.37 2.28
CA VAL A 22 5.93 24.40 1.65
C VAL A 22 6.23 25.80 2.19
N GLY A 23 6.58 25.93 3.47
CA GLY A 23 6.92 27.21 4.09
C GLY A 23 8.22 27.83 3.56
N ASN A 24 9.15 27.02 3.06
CA ASN A 24 10.43 27.49 2.52
C ASN A 24 10.41 27.73 1.00
N LEU A 25 9.31 27.41 0.31
CA LEU A 25 9.20 27.54 -1.14
C LEU A 25 8.41 28.80 -1.53
N LYS A 26 8.83 29.45 -2.62
CA LYS A 26 8.06 30.54 -3.24
C LYS A 26 6.67 30.01 -3.65
N ASN A 27 5.63 30.80 -3.44
CA ASN A 27 4.23 30.45 -3.69
C ASN A 27 3.85 29.09 -3.04
N PHE A 28 4.42 28.81 -1.87
CA PHE A 28 4.19 27.57 -1.11
C PHE A 28 4.49 26.27 -1.88
N GLY A 29 5.29 26.35 -2.96
CA GLY A 29 5.62 25.19 -3.79
C GLY A 29 4.46 24.71 -4.67
N VAL A 30 3.44 25.52 -4.95
CA VAL A 30 2.37 25.18 -5.90
C VAL A 30 2.96 24.76 -7.24
N GLY A 31 2.49 23.64 -7.79
CA GLY A 31 2.98 23.01 -9.01
C GLY A 31 4.17 22.07 -8.84
N ARG A 32 4.84 22.08 -7.67
CA ARG A 32 5.97 21.16 -7.38
C ARG A 32 5.48 19.79 -6.95
N ILE A 33 6.40 18.83 -7.05
CA ILE A 33 6.13 17.42 -6.75
C ILE A 33 6.81 17.01 -5.45
N VAL A 34 6.01 16.45 -4.55
CA VAL A 34 6.49 15.86 -3.30
C VAL A 34 6.25 14.36 -3.32
N VAL A 35 7.19 13.63 -2.75
CA VAL A 35 7.12 12.17 -2.60
C VAL A 35 7.18 11.81 -1.12
N ARG A 36 6.65 10.64 -0.78
CA ARG A 36 6.73 10.10 0.59
C ARG A 36 7.70 8.94 0.63
N SER A 37 8.64 8.96 1.57
CA SER A 37 9.65 7.92 1.71
C SER A 37 9.03 6.55 2.03
N MET A 38 7.95 6.53 2.83
CA MET A 38 7.17 5.31 3.07
C MET A 38 6.62 4.66 1.78
N PHE A 39 6.44 5.42 0.69
CA PHE A 39 5.95 4.88 -0.58
C PHE A 39 7.06 4.37 -1.49
N GLU A 40 8.34 4.63 -1.18
CA GLU A 40 9.48 4.07 -1.91
C GLU A 40 9.62 2.54 -1.74
N ARG A 41 8.89 1.95 -0.79
CA ARG A 41 8.73 0.48 -0.66
C ARG A 41 8.09 -0.17 -1.90
N TYR A 42 7.42 0.62 -2.73
CA TYR A 42 6.77 0.16 -3.94
C TYR A 42 7.65 0.52 -5.14
N PRO A 43 7.88 -0.42 -6.09
CA PRO A 43 8.66 -0.12 -7.28
C PRO A 43 7.93 0.86 -8.22
N GLU A 44 6.61 0.97 -8.10
CA GLU A 44 5.81 1.84 -8.93
C GLU A 44 5.84 3.30 -8.40
N PRO A 45 5.96 4.31 -9.28
CA PRO A 45 6.12 5.70 -8.86
C PRO A 45 4.90 6.20 -8.09
N SER A 46 5.15 6.86 -6.97
CA SER A 46 4.12 7.41 -6.09
C SER A 46 4.51 8.83 -5.70
N PHE A 47 3.76 9.80 -6.20
CA PHE A 47 4.06 11.22 -6.05
C PHE A 47 2.80 12.07 -5.91
N MET A 48 2.97 13.27 -5.42
CA MET A 48 1.88 14.21 -5.15
C MET A 48 2.26 15.57 -5.71
N LYS A 49 1.48 16.09 -6.65
CA LYS A 49 1.67 17.44 -7.18
C LYS A 49 0.85 18.42 -6.36
N ILE A 50 1.50 19.45 -5.82
CA ILE A 50 0.86 20.46 -4.96
C ILE A 50 -0.02 21.37 -5.84
N VAL A 51 -1.30 21.50 -5.50
CA VAL A 51 -2.25 22.39 -6.18
C VAL A 51 -2.56 23.61 -5.32
N LYS A 52 -2.85 23.39 -4.03
CA LYS A 52 -3.21 24.45 -3.09
C LYS A 52 -2.65 24.15 -1.71
N VAL A 53 -2.26 25.19 -0.99
CA VAL A 53 -1.75 25.12 0.38
C VAL A 53 -2.55 26.10 1.24
N GLU A 54 -3.03 25.64 2.38
CA GLU A 54 -3.76 26.42 3.37
C GLU A 54 -3.08 26.22 4.72
N ALA A 55 -2.66 27.33 5.34
CA ALA A 55 -2.14 27.30 6.70
C ALA A 55 -3.30 27.03 7.67
N LEU A 56 -3.06 26.18 8.66
CA LEU A 56 -3.97 25.94 9.76
C LEU A 56 -3.54 26.79 10.97
N PRO A 57 -4.47 27.12 11.88
CA PRO A 57 -4.09 27.75 13.15
C PRO A 57 -3.05 26.90 13.89
N ASP A 58 -2.15 27.55 14.63
CA ASP A 58 -1.04 26.90 15.31
C ASP A 58 -1.58 26.09 16.50
N GLU A 59 -1.90 24.82 16.25
CA GLU A 59 -2.23 23.85 17.28
C GLU A 59 -0.95 23.18 17.77
N GLU A 60 -0.41 23.65 18.90
CA GLU A 60 0.66 22.94 19.60
C GLU A 60 0.20 21.52 19.97
N PRO A 61 1.05 20.47 19.83
CA PRO A 61 2.51 20.50 19.64
C PRO A 61 2.99 20.27 18.20
N THR A 62 2.11 20.16 17.19
CA THR A 62 2.52 19.79 15.82
C THR A 62 1.96 20.76 14.78
N ARG A 63 2.86 21.50 14.12
CA ARG A 63 2.51 22.37 12.98
C ARG A 63 1.97 21.55 11.81
N LYS A 64 0.66 21.58 11.62
CA LYS A 64 -0.02 20.96 10.49
C LYS A 64 -0.26 21.98 9.38
N VAL A 65 -0.39 21.47 8.18
CA VAL A 65 -0.75 22.26 7.01
C VAL A 65 -1.75 21.47 6.21
N ARG A 66 -2.74 22.16 5.64
CA ARG A 66 -3.70 21.57 4.73
C ARG A 66 -3.20 21.76 3.31
N VAL A 67 -2.91 20.66 2.63
CA VAL A 67 -2.37 20.69 1.26
C VAL A 67 -3.29 19.88 0.34
N THR A 68 -3.82 20.52 -0.68
CA THR A 68 -4.57 19.86 -1.76
C THR A 68 -3.59 19.44 -2.85
N VAL A 69 -3.61 18.14 -3.20
CA VAL A 69 -2.68 17.55 -4.17
C VAL A 69 -3.38 16.73 -5.24
N GLU A 70 -2.78 16.68 -6.43
CA GLU A 70 -3.01 15.60 -7.38
C GLU A 70 -2.15 14.40 -6.95
N LYS A 71 -2.81 13.36 -6.41
CA LYS A 71 -2.13 12.17 -5.90
C LYS A 71 -2.02 11.10 -6.98
N THR A 72 -0.79 10.69 -7.28
CA THR A 72 -0.51 9.45 -8.02
C THR A 72 0.03 8.42 -7.04
N PHE A 73 -0.66 7.29 -6.89
CA PHE A 73 -0.22 6.20 -6.02
C PHE A 73 0.02 4.94 -6.83
N ARG A 74 1.23 4.40 -6.75
CA ARG A 74 1.65 3.18 -7.46
C ARG A 74 1.30 3.20 -8.94
N GLY A 75 1.63 4.31 -9.61
CA GLY A 75 1.34 4.53 -11.04
C GLY A 75 -0.11 4.86 -11.37
N GLN A 76 -1.02 4.96 -10.40
CA GLN A 76 -2.42 5.31 -10.64
C GLN A 76 -2.72 6.74 -10.17
N LYS A 77 -3.15 7.59 -11.10
CA LYS A 77 -3.63 8.94 -10.78
C LYS A 77 -5.00 8.85 -10.11
N SER A 78 -5.17 9.56 -9.00
CA SER A 78 -6.47 9.70 -8.32
C SER A 78 -7.41 10.56 -9.17
N PRO A 79 -8.69 10.19 -9.33
CA PRO A 79 -9.64 10.96 -10.15
C PRO A 79 -9.95 12.32 -9.53
N ASN A 80 -9.98 12.39 -8.19
CA ASN A 80 -10.25 13.60 -7.44
C ASN A 80 -8.98 14.11 -6.77
N LEU A 81 -8.93 15.43 -6.54
CA LEU A 81 -7.91 16.05 -5.71
C LEU A 81 -8.00 15.52 -4.28
N VAL A 82 -6.86 15.23 -3.67
CA VAL A 82 -6.77 14.69 -2.32
C VAL A 82 -6.26 15.76 -1.38
N GLN A 83 -6.94 15.95 -0.26
CA GLN A 83 -6.49 16.84 0.81
C GLN A 83 -5.65 16.07 1.82
N ILE A 84 -4.48 16.61 2.13
CA ILE A 84 -3.54 16.10 3.13
C ILE A 84 -3.53 17.06 4.30
N GLU A 85 -3.83 16.55 5.49
CA GLU A 85 -3.89 17.34 6.72
C GLU A 85 -3.44 16.50 7.92
N SER A 86 -4.13 15.38 8.17
CA SER A 86 -3.85 14.52 9.32
C SER A 86 -2.42 13.96 9.35
N VAL A 87 -1.76 13.84 8.20
CA VAL A 87 -0.42 13.27 8.06
C VAL A 87 0.63 14.29 7.63
N SER A 88 0.31 15.59 7.62
CA SER A 88 1.23 16.64 7.17
C SER A 88 2.43 16.82 8.11
N TYR A 89 2.24 16.50 9.40
CA TYR A 89 3.24 16.64 10.45
C TYR A 89 4.33 15.55 10.41
N LYS A 90 4.12 14.46 9.65
CA LYS A 90 5.10 13.37 9.59
C LYS A 90 6.31 13.81 8.76
N ALA A 91 7.51 13.59 9.29
CA ALA A 91 8.78 13.83 8.59
C ALA A 91 9.09 12.74 7.55
N ASP A 92 8.16 12.57 6.60
CA ASP A 92 8.17 11.50 5.60
C ASP A 92 8.19 12.07 4.17
N TYR A 93 8.23 13.40 4.02
CA TYR A 93 8.13 14.05 2.71
C TYR A 93 9.49 14.48 2.20
N ARG A 94 9.67 14.34 0.89
CA ARG A 94 10.82 14.85 0.14
C ARG A 94 10.32 15.62 -1.07
N LEU A 95 10.91 16.79 -1.31
CA LEU A 95 10.71 17.55 -2.53
C LEU A 95 11.57 16.96 -3.64
N LEU A 96 10.98 16.61 -4.78
CA LEU A 96 11.76 16.20 -5.95
C LEU A 96 12.45 17.40 -6.59
N ALA A 97 13.67 17.20 -7.07
CA ALA A 97 14.37 18.22 -7.86
C ALA A 97 13.75 18.33 -9.25
N ARG A 98 13.70 19.54 -9.83
CA ARG A 98 12.99 19.80 -11.10
C ARG A 98 13.42 18.89 -12.26
N HIS A 99 14.72 18.57 -12.34
CA HIS A 99 15.23 17.69 -13.39
C HIS A 99 14.85 16.21 -13.19
N GLU A 100 14.58 15.80 -11.94
CA GLU A 100 14.15 14.44 -11.61
C GLU A 100 12.64 14.25 -11.82
N GLU A 101 11.85 15.32 -11.68
CA GLU A 101 10.40 15.30 -11.71
C GLU A 101 9.85 14.59 -12.95
N GLU A 102 10.35 14.91 -14.16
CA GLU A 102 9.88 14.30 -15.41
C GLU A 102 10.18 12.79 -15.47
N SER A 103 11.36 12.38 -15.02
CA SER A 103 11.79 10.98 -15.03
C SER A 103 10.99 10.13 -14.04
N TYR A 104 10.71 10.69 -12.86
CA TYR A 104 10.01 10.01 -11.77
C TYR A 104 8.50 9.92 -12.04
N CYS A 105 7.93 10.89 -12.76
CA CYS A 105 6.49 10.94 -13.04
C CYS A 105 6.04 10.04 -14.18
N LYS A 106 6.96 9.34 -14.86
CA LYS A 106 6.62 8.38 -15.91
C LYS A 106 5.77 7.26 -15.32
N LEU A 107 4.50 7.22 -15.73
CA LEU A 107 3.56 6.23 -15.25
C LEU A 107 3.99 4.84 -15.72
N VAL A 108 4.16 3.94 -14.77
CA VAL A 108 4.41 2.52 -15.05
C VAL A 108 3.07 1.80 -14.98
N GLU A 109 2.72 1.09 -16.05
CA GLU A 109 1.53 0.26 -16.05
C GLU A 109 1.70 -0.91 -15.08
N ARG A 110 0.87 -0.91 -14.05
CA ARG A 110 0.83 -1.99 -13.06
C ARG A 110 -0.07 -3.11 -13.56
N GLN A 111 0.47 -4.33 -13.60
CA GLN A 111 -0.31 -5.53 -13.90
C GLN A 111 -1.42 -5.73 -12.87
N GLU A 112 -2.62 -6.02 -13.36
CA GLU A 112 -3.75 -6.40 -12.54
C GLU A 112 -3.51 -7.79 -11.94
N LYS A 113 -3.93 -7.98 -10.68
CA LYS A 113 -3.83 -9.28 -10.03
C LYS A 113 -5.20 -9.94 -10.04
N ILE A 114 -5.30 -11.01 -10.83
CA ILE A 114 -6.53 -11.78 -11.00
C ILE A 114 -6.55 -12.93 -10.00
N PHE A 115 -7.58 -12.97 -9.16
CA PHE A 115 -7.82 -14.03 -8.20
C PHE A 115 -8.79 -15.08 -8.76
N PRO A 116 -8.70 -16.34 -8.30
CA PRO A 116 -9.67 -17.36 -8.67
C PRO A 116 -11.07 -16.99 -8.16
N ARG A 117 -12.10 -17.55 -8.80
CA ARG A 117 -13.50 -17.35 -8.36
C ARG A 117 -13.79 -18.07 -7.06
N GLU A 118 -13.17 -19.22 -6.89
CA GLU A 118 -13.39 -20.13 -5.79
C GLU A 118 -12.05 -20.53 -5.17
N ILE A 119 -12.05 -20.72 -3.86
CA ILE A 119 -10.93 -21.27 -3.09
C ILE A 119 -11.40 -22.48 -2.29
N ASP A 120 -10.45 -23.33 -1.96
CA ASP A 120 -10.69 -24.41 -1.02
C ASP A 120 -11.00 -23.86 0.38
N LEU A 121 -11.78 -24.62 1.14
CA LEU A 121 -12.00 -24.33 2.55
C LEU A 121 -10.72 -24.58 3.37
N PRO A 122 -10.50 -23.83 4.46
CA PRO A 122 -9.46 -24.14 5.44
C PRO A 122 -9.58 -25.59 5.92
N PRO A 123 -8.46 -26.29 6.22
CA PRO A 123 -8.44 -27.74 6.47
C PRO A 123 -9.48 -28.22 7.49
N LEU A 124 -9.62 -27.51 8.62
CA LEU A 124 -10.59 -27.85 9.66
C LEU A 124 -12.04 -27.72 9.16
N LEU A 125 -12.36 -26.61 8.48
CA LEU A 125 -13.71 -26.38 7.95
C LEU A 125 -14.05 -27.35 6.82
N LYS A 126 -13.07 -27.74 6.01
CA LYS A 126 -13.23 -28.77 4.98
C LYS A 126 -13.71 -30.08 5.60
N GLU A 127 -13.07 -30.53 6.68
CA GLU A 127 -13.48 -31.75 7.40
C GLU A 127 -14.90 -31.66 7.98
N PHE A 128 -15.26 -30.53 8.61
CA PHE A 128 -16.61 -30.32 9.12
C PHE A 128 -17.67 -30.42 8.02
N VAL A 129 -17.46 -29.73 6.91
CA VAL A 129 -18.43 -29.70 5.80
C VAL A 129 -18.52 -31.07 5.11
N VAL A 130 -17.41 -31.80 4.98
CA VAL A 130 -17.41 -33.17 4.44
C VAL A 130 -18.23 -34.11 5.33
N ARG A 131 -18.09 -34.01 6.66
CA ARG A 131 -18.84 -34.82 7.62
C ARG A 131 -20.34 -34.51 7.61
N GLU A 132 -20.72 -33.24 7.54
CA GLU A 132 -22.14 -32.82 7.57
C GLU A 132 -22.86 -33.05 6.24
N THR A 133 -22.19 -32.77 5.12
CA THR A 133 -22.83 -32.71 3.79
C THR A 133 -22.54 -33.92 2.91
N GLY A 134 -21.54 -34.73 3.27
CA GLY A 134 -21.07 -35.88 2.46
C GLY A 134 -20.43 -35.50 1.12
N LYS A 135 -20.25 -34.20 0.83
CA LYS A 135 -19.67 -33.71 -0.43
C LYS A 135 -18.14 -33.68 -0.34
N PRO A 136 -17.42 -34.37 -1.23
CA PRO A 136 -15.96 -34.28 -1.26
C PRO A 136 -15.52 -32.91 -1.81
N ALA A 137 -14.57 -32.28 -1.13
CA ALA A 137 -13.91 -31.03 -1.54
C ALA A 137 -14.85 -29.82 -1.78
N PRO A 138 -15.53 -29.32 -0.74
CA PRO A 138 -16.31 -28.09 -0.82
C PRO A 138 -15.42 -26.86 -1.10
N LYS A 139 -15.82 -26.03 -2.06
CA LYS A 139 -15.18 -24.76 -2.43
C LYS A 139 -16.05 -23.57 -2.03
N VAL A 140 -15.43 -22.42 -1.79
CA VAL A 140 -16.13 -21.17 -1.42
C VAL A 140 -15.81 -20.03 -2.39
N PRO A 141 -16.81 -19.20 -2.74
CA PRO A 141 -16.59 -18.06 -3.63
C PRO A 141 -15.80 -16.96 -2.94
N ILE A 142 -14.79 -16.42 -3.62
CA ILE A 142 -14.01 -15.29 -3.10
C ILE A 142 -14.80 -14.01 -3.29
N LYS A 143 -14.96 -13.24 -2.21
CA LYS A 143 -15.42 -11.85 -2.25
C LYS A 143 -14.25 -10.91 -1.92
N LEU A 144 -13.75 -10.22 -2.93
CA LEU A 144 -12.71 -9.21 -2.75
C LEU A 144 -13.33 -7.88 -2.33
N LYS A 145 -12.78 -7.27 -1.28
CA LYS A 145 -13.11 -5.88 -0.93
C LYS A 145 -12.34 -4.95 -1.85
N VAL A 146 -13.02 -4.39 -2.85
CA VAL A 146 -12.41 -3.44 -3.79
C VAL A 146 -12.18 -2.11 -3.08
N GLY A 147 -10.91 -1.79 -2.81
CA GLY A 147 -10.49 -0.46 -2.35
C GLY A 147 -10.38 0.55 -3.49
N ARG A 148 -10.32 1.85 -3.17
CA ARG A 148 -10.24 2.95 -4.16
C ARG A 148 -9.06 2.83 -5.14
N GLU A 149 -7.95 2.23 -4.71
CA GLU A 149 -6.69 2.07 -5.47
C GLU A 149 -6.37 0.56 -5.71
N SER A 150 -7.39 -0.29 -5.64
CA SER A 150 -7.26 -1.74 -5.75
C SER A 150 -7.35 -2.19 -7.20
N ARG A 151 -6.28 -2.81 -7.73
CA ARG A 151 -6.26 -3.52 -9.03
C ARG A 151 -6.39 -5.05 -8.86
N TYR A 152 -7.21 -5.45 -7.89
CA TYR A 152 -7.56 -6.85 -7.67
C TYR A 152 -8.91 -7.12 -8.31
N ARG A 153 -8.98 -8.14 -9.16
CA ARG A 153 -10.24 -8.59 -9.75
C ARG A 153 -10.40 -10.09 -9.58
N VAL A 154 -11.63 -10.56 -9.57
CA VAL A 154 -11.95 -11.97 -9.64
C VAL A 154 -11.95 -12.38 -11.13
N ALA A 155 -11.42 -13.55 -11.45
CA ALA A 155 -11.43 -14.09 -12.81
C ALA A 155 -12.87 -14.23 -13.33
N GLU A 156 -13.14 -13.80 -14.56
CA GLU A 156 -14.42 -14.04 -15.23
C GLU A 156 -14.28 -15.23 -16.19
N GLY A 157 -15.27 -16.15 -16.16
CA GLY A 157 -15.32 -17.30 -17.07
C GLY A 157 -14.08 -18.22 -17.01
N ASN A 158 -13.36 -18.30 -18.13
CA ASN A 158 -12.20 -19.18 -18.38
C ASN A 158 -10.82 -18.50 -18.21
N GLU A 159 -10.76 -17.30 -17.62
CA GLU A 159 -9.48 -16.64 -17.38
C GLU A 159 -8.61 -17.40 -16.37
N LYS A 160 -7.32 -17.59 -16.69
CA LYS A 160 -6.36 -18.22 -15.77
C LYS A 160 -6.03 -17.23 -14.64
N PRO A 161 -6.27 -17.60 -13.37
CA PRO A 161 -5.90 -16.74 -12.23
C PRO A 161 -4.39 -16.47 -12.22
N THR A 162 -4.00 -15.22 -11.99
CA THR A 162 -2.59 -14.83 -11.86
C THR A 162 -2.04 -15.18 -10.47
N VAL A 163 -2.91 -15.30 -9.48
CA VAL A 163 -2.56 -15.61 -8.09
C VAL A 163 -3.15 -16.96 -7.74
N ASP A 164 -2.27 -17.90 -7.38
CA ASP A 164 -2.67 -19.17 -6.78
C ASP A 164 -2.90 -18.97 -5.27
N VAL A 165 -4.07 -19.40 -4.79
CA VAL A 165 -4.49 -19.26 -3.39
C VAL A 165 -4.73 -20.65 -2.84
N THR A 166 -3.66 -21.30 -2.40
CA THR A 166 -3.72 -22.59 -1.71
C THR A 166 -3.90 -22.40 -0.21
N MET A 167 -4.79 -23.19 0.41
CA MET A 167 -4.98 -23.22 1.87
C MET A 167 -3.98 -24.14 2.60
N THR A 168 -2.87 -24.51 1.96
CA THR A 168 -1.80 -25.30 2.55
C THR A 168 -0.86 -24.42 3.40
N ILE A 169 -0.11 -25.04 4.31
CA ILE A 169 0.78 -24.35 5.27
C ILE A 169 1.94 -23.56 4.61
N GLY A 170 2.06 -23.60 3.28
CA GLY A 170 3.06 -22.84 2.54
C GLY A 170 4.48 -23.12 3.02
N LYS A 171 5.33 -22.09 3.07
CA LYS A 171 6.67 -22.19 3.66
C LYS A 171 6.64 -21.60 5.08
N PRO A 172 6.58 -22.41 6.15
CA PRO A 172 6.54 -21.90 7.52
C PRO A 172 7.84 -21.18 7.87
N ALA A 173 7.75 -20.11 8.67
CA ALA A 173 8.91 -19.34 9.13
C ALA A 173 9.89 -20.18 9.97
N SER A 174 9.37 -21.21 10.65
CA SER A 174 10.14 -22.19 11.43
C SER A 174 9.74 -23.60 11.01
N PRO A 175 10.38 -24.19 9.99
CA PRO A 175 10.05 -25.53 9.49
C PRO A 175 10.15 -26.63 10.55
N SER A 176 11.04 -26.45 11.54
CA SER A 176 11.24 -27.39 12.65
C SER A 176 10.01 -27.62 13.52
N LEU A 177 9.11 -26.63 13.63
CA LEU A 177 7.89 -26.75 14.42
C LEU A 177 6.85 -27.68 13.77
N TYR A 178 7.02 -28.00 12.49
CA TYR A 178 6.09 -28.80 11.70
C TYR A 178 6.72 -30.11 11.20
N ALA A 179 7.94 -30.45 11.65
CA ALA A 179 8.71 -31.58 11.13
C ALA A 179 8.03 -32.95 11.29
N ASN A 180 7.11 -33.09 12.26
CA ASN A 180 6.37 -34.32 12.55
C ASN A 180 4.86 -34.19 12.28
N CYS A 181 4.43 -33.11 11.62
CA CYS A 181 3.04 -32.96 11.21
C CYS A 181 2.90 -33.54 9.80
N GLU A 182 2.04 -34.54 9.63
CA GLU A 182 1.56 -34.92 8.30
C GLU A 182 0.64 -33.78 7.79
N LEU A 183 1.09 -33.10 6.74
CA LEU A 183 0.44 -31.93 6.13
C LEU A 183 -0.38 -32.31 4.90
#